data_AF-A0A7J9YLY6-F1
#
_entry.id   AF-A0A7J9YLY6-F1
#
_cell.length_a   1.000
_cell.length_b   1.000
_cell.length_c   1.000
_cell.angle_alpha   90.00
_cell.angle_beta   90.00
_cell.angle_gamma   90.00
#
_symmetry.space_group_name_H-M   'P 1'
#
loop_
_entity.id
_entity.type
_entity.pdbx_description
1 polymer ?
#
loop_
_entity_poly.entity_id
_entity_poly.type
_entity_poly.pdbx_seq_one_letter_code
_entity_poly.pdbx_strand_id
1 'polypeptide(L)' 'MTWARHSSPPDDHGWSAEARAAERLRRDAQAGKAAITVAGHSANATECRELLDMLGLEPSLARR' A
#
# COMPACT_ATOMS: atom_id res chain seq x y z
N MET A 1 19.98 -43.96 3.82
CA MET A 1 20.06 -42.69 4.58
C MET A 1 20.58 -41.61 3.64
N THR A 2 19.70 -40.90 2.93
CA THR A 2 20.10 -39.82 2.03
C THR A 2 20.03 -38.49 2.78
N TRP A 3 21.16 -37.79 2.86
CA TRP A 3 21.30 -36.54 3.60
C TRP A 3 20.63 -35.42 2.80
N ALA A 4 19.54 -34.87 3.34
CA ALA A 4 18.93 -33.67 2.80
C ALA A 4 19.94 -32.52 2.94
N ARG A 5 20.43 -32.00 1.81
CA ARG A 5 21.23 -30.79 1.75
C ARG A 5 20.32 -29.64 2.21
N HIS A 6 20.55 -29.13 3.41
CA HIS A 6 19.96 -27.87 3.86
C HIS A 6 20.52 -26.75 2.98
N SER A 7 19.80 -26.41 1.92
CA SER A 7 19.96 -25.15 1.22
C SER A 7 19.55 -24.06 2.19
N SER A 8 20.52 -23.42 2.86
CA SER A 8 20.22 -22.16 3.54
C SER A 8 19.80 -21.17 2.45
N PRO A 9 18.65 -20.49 2.58
CA PRO A 9 18.28 -19.50 1.58
C PRO A 9 19.34 -18.40 1.57
N PRO A 10 19.90 -18.02 0.41
CA PRO A 10 20.75 -16.85 0.33
C PRO A 10 19.94 -15.64 0.78
N ASP A 11 20.62 -14.64 1.35
CA ASP A 11 20.08 -13.40 1.91
C ASP A 11 19.21 -12.59 0.91
N ASP A 12 18.01 -13.09 0.58
CA ASP A 12 17.01 -12.42 -0.26
C ASP A 12 16.33 -11.25 0.47
N HIS A 13 16.69 -10.99 1.72
CA HIS A 13 16.07 -9.93 2.52
C HIS A 13 16.31 -8.52 1.96
N GLY A 14 17.42 -8.28 1.25
CA GLY A 14 17.74 -6.98 0.65
C GLY A 14 16.89 -6.63 -0.58
N TRP A 15 16.93 -7.48 -1.62
CA TRP A 15 16.11 -7.28 -2.83
C TRP A 15 14.61 -7.27 -2.48
N SER A 16 14.18 -8.19 -1.63
CA SER A 16 12.79 -8.23 -1.16
C SER A 16 12.38 -6.94 -0.43
N ALA A 17 13.28 -6.32 0.33
CA ALA A 17 13.01 -5.08 1.05
C ALA A 17 12.89 -3.89 0.09
N GLU A 18 13.80 -3.76 -0.86
CA GLU A 18 13.73 -2.71 -1.89
C GLU A 18 12.48 -2.84 -2.75
N ALA A 19 12.14 -4.06 -3.19
CA ALA A 19 10.93 -4.33 -3.96
C ALA A 19 9.67 -3.98 -3.15
N ARG A 20 9.61 -4.34 -1.87
CA ARG A 20 8.50 -3.97 -0.97
C ARG A 20 8.41 -2.46 -0.75
N ALA A 21 9.53 -1.75 -0.65
CA ALA A 21 9.56 -0.30 -0.51
C ALA A 21 9.04 0.40 -1.77
N ALA A 22 9.50 -0.04 -2.95
CA ALA A 22 9.02 0.48 -4.24
C ALA A 22 7.52 0.24 -4.42
N GLU A 23 7.03 -0.95 -4.03
CA GLU A 23 5.61 -1.26 -4.09
C GLU A 23 4.79 -0.43 -3.10
N ARG A 24 5.28 -0.19 -1.88
CA ARG A 24 4.63 0.72 -0.92
C ARG A 24 4.47 2.13 -1.49
N LEU A 25 5.53 2.68 -2.10
CA LEU A 25 5.45 4.01 -2.74
C LEU A 25 4.40 4.07 -3.85
N ARG A 26 4.30 3.02 -4.68
CA ARG A 26 3.26 2.93 -5.72
C ARG A 26 1.86 2.85 -5.12
N ARG A 27 1.68 2.04 -4.06
CA ARG A 27 0.42 1.92 -3.34
C ARG A 27 0.01 3.23 -2.70
N ASP A 28 0.92 3.93 -2.04
CA ASP A 28 0.64 5.22 -1.41
C ASP A 28 0.25 6.27 -2.46
N ALA A 29 0.92 6.30 -3.61
CA ALA A 29 0.57 7.18 -4.72
C ALA A 29 -0.84 6.86 -5.29
N GLN A 30 -1.18 5.58 -5.41
CA GLN A 30 -2.50 5.16 -5.87
C GLN A 30 -3.59 5.44 -4.84
N ALA A 31 -3.30 5.23 -3.55
CA ALA A 31 -4.18 5.56 -2.44
C ALA A 31 -4.49 7.06 -2.39
N GLY A 32 -3.49 7.91 -2.62
CA GLY A 32 -3.68 9.35 -2.73
C GLY A 32 -4.63 9.74 -3.86
N LYS A 33 -4.47 9.14 -5.05
CA LYS A 33 -5.39 9.34 -6.18
C LYS A 33 -6.82 8.88 -5.85
N ALA A 34 -6.95 7.70 -5.24
CA ALA A 34 -8.24 7.17 -4.83
C ALA A 34 -8.94 8.10 -3.82
N ALA A 35 -8.20 8.64 -2.84
CA ALA A 35 -8.74 9.58 -1.87
C ALA A 35 -9.24 10.88 -2.53
N ILE A 36 -8.50 11.41 -3.52
CA ILE A 36 -8.94 12.58 -4.31
C ILE A 36 -10.22 12.25 -5.10
N THR A 37 -10.29 11.07 -5.72
CA THR A 37 -11.48 10.62 -6.45
C THR A 37 -12.69 10.53 -5.52
N VAL A 38 -12.55 9.91 -4.34
CA VAL A 38 -13.63 9.83 -3.34
C VAL A 38 -14.09 11.22 -2.92
N ALA A 39 -13.15 12.14 -2.64
CA ALA A 39 -13.48 13.51 -2.27
C ALA A 39 -14.23 14.26 -3.38
N GLY A 40 -13.92 14.00 -4.65
CA GLY A 40 -14.61 14.59 -5.80
C GLY A 40 -16.02 14.05 -6.06
N HIS A 41 -16.33 12.86 -5.56
CA HIS A 41 -17.64 12.20 -5.76
C HIS A 41 -18.52 12.17 -4.52
N SER A 42 -18.01 12.56 -3.36
CA SER A 42 -18.77 12.64 -2.12
C SER A 42 -19.64 13.91 -2.10
N ALA A 43 -20.87 13.80 -1.59
CA ALA A 43 -21.78 14.93 -1.46
C ALA A 43 -21.45 15.83 -0.26
N ASN A 44 -20.77 15.30 0.77
CA ASN A 44 -20.34 16.08 1.93
C ASN A 44 -19.09 15.48 2.60
N ALA A 45 -18.53 16.23 3.55
CA ALA A 45 -17.30 15.85 4.26
C ALA A 45 -17.46 14.63 5.18
N THR A 46 -18.66 14.40 5.73
CA THR A 46 -18.94 13.24 6.58
C THR A 46 -18.96 11.96 5.77
N GLU A 47 -19.72 11.95 4.67
CA GLU A 47 -19.79 10.84 3.71
C GLU A 47 -18.40 10.54 3.11
N CYS A 48 -17.64 11.57 2.73
CA CYS A 48 -16.27 11.40 2.25
C CYS A 48 -15.41 10.65 3.28
N ARG A 49 -15.50 11.03 4.55
CA ARG A 49 -14.74 10.36 5.62
C ARG A 49 -15.18 8.91 5.80
N GLU A 50 -16.47 8.63 5.82
CA GLU A 50 -16.99 7.26 5.93
C GLU A 50 -16.52 6.38 4.76
N LEU A 51 -16.54 6.91 3.54
CA LEU A 51 -16.04 6.22 2.34
C LEU A 51 -14.53 5.96 2.41
N LEU A 52 -13.74 6.93 2.87
CA LEU A 52 -12.30 6.76 3.06
C LEU A 52 -12.00 5.68 4.12
N ASP A 53 -12.71 5.71 5.24
CA ASP A 53 -12.57 4.73 6.32
C ASP A 53 -12.90 3.31 5.84
N MET A 54 -14.00 3.13 5.09
CA MET A 54 -14.38 1.83 4.51
C MET A 54 -13.33 1.28 3.53
N LEU A 55 -12.65 2.17 2.80
CA LEU A 55 -11.62 1.81 1.84
C LEU A 55 -10.23 1.68 2.48
N GLY A 56 -10.09 1.99 3.78
CA GLY A 56 -8.80 2.03 4.47
C GLY A 56 -7.85 3.09 3.88
N LEU A 57 -8.40 4.19 3.36
CA LEU A 57 -7.66 5.27 2.75
C LEU A 57 -7.46 6.41 3.75
N GLU A 58 -6.22 6.85 3.89
CA GLU A 58 -5.91 8.01 4.73
C GLU A 58 -6.06 9.32 3.95
N PRO A 59 -6.78 10.33 4.48
CA PRO A 59 -6.88 11.64 3.85
C PRO A 59 -5.51 12.29 3.67
N SER A 60 -4.55 11.97 4.54
CA SER A 60 -3.17 12.48 4.49
C SER A 60 -2.37 11.98 3.28
N LEU A 61 -2.83 10.90 2.62
CA LEU A 61 -2.21 10.38 1.40
C LEU A 61 -2.64 11.17 0.16
N ALA A 62 -3.73 11.94 0.23
CA ALA A 62 -4.16 12.86 -0.83
C ALA A 62 -3.20 14.06 -0.91
N ARG A 63 -2.00 13.84 -1.47
CA ARG A 63 -1.07 14.91 -1.83
C ARG A 63 -1.37 15.40 -3.24
N ARG A 64 -1.46 16.72 -3.38
CA ARG A 64 -1.69 17.43 -4.64
C ARG A 64 -0.37 17.78 -5.32
#